data_AF-A0A380JXB5-F1
#
_entry.id   AF-A0A380JXB5-F1
#
_cell.length_a   1.000
_cell.length_b   1.000
_cell.length_c   1.000
_cell.angle_alpha   90.00
_cell.angle_beta   90.00
_cell.angle_gamma   90.00
#
_symmetry.space_group_name_H-M   'P 1'
#
loop_
_entity.id
_entity.type
_entity.pdbx_description
1 polymer ?
#
loop_
_entity_poly.entity_id
_entity_poly.type
_entity_poly.pdbx_seq_one_letter_code
_entity_poly.pdbx_strand_id
1 'polypeptide(L)'
;MDLLKNTNFLIPLISAIVSVSSIFISNWLGYRSQIRKLKFDEEKEIYLTLYVPLIKWMNSQSFNNKSYYWLVAFPRYTTNTQDFLTGLLLKNFEKLPVSVAMRYSEYTLNSATSLHFYRNTEYDYDYEKFAKKASELFDLIIEQLLTEGTILSQKLSLPNLSKSTLENFLADKKNYIGPRFLSLETHNKPLRPERPLPF
;
A
#
# COMPACT_ATOMS: atom_id res chain seq x y z
N MET A 1 -37.29 -20.73 61.86
CA MET A 1 -35.83 -20.89 62.08
C MET A 1 -35.11 -21.40 60.82
N ASP A 2 -35.82 -21.72 59.74
CA ASP A 2 -35.23 -22.28 58.50
C ASP A 2 -34.73 -21.26 57.47
N LEU A 3 -35.20 -20.00 57.51
CA LEU A 3 -34.75 -18.93 56.59
C LEU A 3 -33.27 -18.50 56.82
N LEU A 4 -32.78 -18.59 58.06
CA LEU A 4 -31.40 -18.26 58.42
C LEU A 4 -30.41 -19.38 58.07
N LYS A 5 -30.85 -20.65 58.02
CA LYS A 5 -30.02 -21.77 57.55
C LYS A 5 -29.81 -21.74 56.04
N ASN A 6 -30.82 -21.34 55.29
CA ASN A 6 -30.77 -21.31 53.83
C ASN A 6 -29.86 -20.18 53.31
N THR A 7 -29.87 -19.03 53.97
CA THR A 7 -29.00 -17.88 53.64
C THR A 7 -27.51 -18.16 53.91
N ASN A 8 -27.19 -18.90 54.97
CA ASN A 8 -25.81 -19.29 55.30
C ASN A 8 -25.17 -20.25 54.28
N PHE A 9 -25.98 -21.00 53.51
CA PHE A 9 -25.47 -21.87 52.44
C PHE A 9 -25.51 -21.21 51.06
N LEU A 10 -26.49 -20.32 50.83
CA LEU A 10 -26.62 -19.55 49.59
C LEU A 10 -25.48 -18.54 49.40
N ILE A 11 -25.03 -17.85 50.46
CA ILE A 11 -23.96 -16.84 50.35
C ILE A 11 -22.63 -17.46 49.90
N PRO A 12 -22.13 -18.57 50.51
CA PRO A 12 -20.92 -19.26 50.03
C PRO A 12 -21.05 -19.81 48.62
N LEU A 13 -22.23 -20.35 48.25
CA LEU A 13 -22.48 -20.88 46.92
C LEU A 13 -22.43 -19.78 45.85
N ILE A 14 -23.09 -18.65 46.10
CA ILE A 14 -23.04 -17.47 45.22
C ILE A 14 -21.61 -16.94 45.13
N SER A 15 -20.87 -16.87 46.25
CA SER A 15 -19.47 -16.46 46.26
C SER A 15 -18.58 -17.38 45.41
N ALA A 16 -18.76 -18.69 45.50
CA ALA A 16 -18.05 -19.66 44.67
C ALA A 16 -18.39 -19.50 43.18
N ILE A 17 -19.68 -19.33 42.83
CA ILE A 17 -20.13 -19.09 41.46
C ILE A 17 -19.54 -17.79 40.90
N VAL A 18 -19.55 -16.70 41.69
CA VAL A 18 -18.99 -15.41 41.28
C VAL A 18 -17.48 -15.55 41.09
N SER A 19 -16.77 -16.22 42.00
CA SER A 19 -15.32 -16.44 41.87
C SER A 19 -14.97 -17.22 40.61
N VAL A 20 -15.65 -18.34 40.37
CA VAL A 20 -15.42 -19.18 39.18
C VAL A 20 -15.79 -18.41 37.90
N SER A 21 -16.95 -17.76 37.87
CA SER A 21 -17.39 -16.95 36.72
C SER A 21 -16.45 -15.77 36.45
N SER A 22 -15.88 -15.13 37.48
CA SER A 22 -14.93 -14.04 37.33
C SER A 22 -13.64 -14.49 36.66
N ILE A 23 -13.17 -15.71 36.95
CA ILE A 23 -11.99 -16.29 36.29
C ILE A 23 -12.27 -16.46 34.79
N PHE A 24 -13.42 -17.02 34.43
CA PHE A 24 -13.81 -17.22 33.02
C PHE A 24 -13.99 -15.90 32.27
N ILE A 25 -14.69 -14.93 32.86
CA ILE A 25 -14.91 -13.61 32.26
C ILE A 25 -13.58 -12.86 32.10
N SER A 26 -12.72 -12.89 33.12
CA SER A 26 -11.40 -12.25 33.07
C SER A 26 -10.52 -12.85 31.97
N ASN A 27 -10.46 -14.18 31.89
CA ASN A 27 -9.69 -14.86 30.84
C ASN A 27 -10.24 -14.56 29.44
N TRP A 28 -11.57 -14.55 29.27
CA TRP A 28 -12.21 -14.21 28.00
C TRP A 28 -11.95 -12.75 27.58
N LEU A 29 -12.05 -11.79 28.51
CA LEU A 29 -11.71 -10.39 28.27
C LEU A 29 -10.23 -10.22 27.92
N GLY A 30 -9.35 -10.95 28.62
CA GLY A 30 -7.91 -11.00 28.35
C GLY A 30 -7.62 -11.50 26.93
N TYR A 31 -8.18 -12.65 26.55
CA TYR A 31 -8.04 -13.21 25.20
C TYR A 31 -8.55 -12.25 24.12
N ARG A 32 -9.73 -11.64 24.33
CA ARG A 32 -10.30 -10.66 23.39
C ARG A 32 -9.46 -9.38 23.30
N SER A 33 -8.79 -8.98 24.37
CA SER A 33 -7.86 -7.85 24.38
C SER A 33 -6.59 -8.19 23.60
N GLN A 34 -6.03 -9.39 23.79
CA GLN A 34 -4.85 -9.86 23.07
C GLN A 34 -5.08 -9.93 21.56
N ILE A 35 -6.21 -10.50 21.11
CA ILE A 35 -6.56 -10.52 19.67
C ILE A 35 -6.66 -9.10 19.11
N ARG A 36 -7.32 -8.19 19.84
CA ARG A 36 -7.45 -6.79 19.40
C ARG A 36 -6.10 -6.11 19.29
N LYS A 37 -5.20 -6.36 20.25
CA LYS A 37 -3.84 -5.82 20.23
C LYS A 37 -3.04 -6.39 19.05
N LEU A 38 -3.09 -7.69 18.83
CA LEU A 38 -2.40 -8.34 17.70
C LEU A 38 -2.86 -7.78 16.36
N LYS A 39 -4.18 -7.67 16.15
CA LYS A 39 -4.74 -7.06 14.94
C LYS A 39 -4.31 -5.59 14.78
N PHE A 40 -4.28 -4.83 15.86
CA PHE A 40 -3.82 -3.45 15.84
C PHE A 40 -2.34 -3.35 15.47
N ASP A 41 -1.50 -4.22 16.03
CA ASP A 41 -0.06 -4.26 15.78
C ASP A 41 0.22 -4.68 14.31
N GLU A 42 -0.51 -5.66 13.77
CA GLU A 42 -0.45 -6.04 12.36
C GLU A 42 -0.85 -4.87 11.44
N GLU A 43 -1.98 -4.22 11.71
CA GLU A 43 -2.45 -3.07 10.93
C GLU A 43 -1.45 -1.92 10.97
N LYS A 44 -0.84 -1.67 12.13
CA LYS A 44 0.21 -0.68 12.28
C LYS A 44 1.46 -1.06 11.51
N GLU A 45 1.84 -2.33 11.50
CA GLU A 45 2.98 -2.81 10.71
C GLU A 45 2.74 -2.57 9.23
N ILE A 46 1.58 -2.96 8.70
CA ILE A 46 1.20 -2.71 7.29
C ILE A 46 1.25 -1.20 7.00
N TYR A 47 0.71 -0.37 7.89
CA TYR A 47 0.81 1.09 7.77
C TYR A 47 2.24 1.58 7.55
N LEU A 48 3.17 1.10 8.39
CA LEU A 48 4.56 1.51 8.39
C LEU A 48 5.37 0.92 7.22
N THR A 49 5.07 -0.30 6.75
CA THR A 49 5.86 -0.98 5.71
C THR A 49 5.36 -0.75 4.29
N LEU A 50 4.07 -0.46 4.11
CA LEU A 50 3.46 -0.24 2.80
C LEU A 50 3.15 1.23 2.56
N TYR A 51 2.34 1.84 3.43
CA TYR A 51 1.78 3.16 3.15
C TYR A 51 2.77 4.30 3.45
N VAL A 52 3.55 4.23 4.52
CA VAL A 52 4.56 5.26 4.82
C VAL A 52 5.61 5.40 3.71
N PRO A 53 6.24 4.33 3.20
CA PRO A 53 7.17 4.43 2.07
C PRO A 53 6.51 5.00 0.81
N LEU A 54 5.28 4.59 0.50
CA LEU A 54 4.52 5.12 -0.62
C LEU A 54 4.33 6.63 -0.49
N ILE A 55 3.84 7.10 0.66
CA ILE A 55 3.60 8.53 0.93
C ILE A 55 4.90 9.33 0.80
N LYS A 56 6.01 8.81 1.34
CA LYS A 56 7.32 9.46 1.22
C LYS A 56 7.74 9.60 -0.24
N TRP A 57 7.61 8.53 -1.02
CA TRP A 57 7.95 8.54 -2.44
C TRP A 57 7.08 9.51 -3.24
N MET A 58 5.77 9.50 -3.01
CA MET A 58 4.79 10.39 -3.67
C MET A 58 4.93 11.88 -3.31
N ASN A 59 5.68 12.20 -2.25
CA ASN A 59 5.99 13.56 -1.84
C ASN A 59 7.49 13.87 -1.92
N SER A 60 8.27 13.04 -2.63
CA SER A 60 9.68 13.31 -2.89
C SER A 60 9.82 14.56 -3.76
N GLN A 61 10.73 15.46 -3.37
CA GLN A 61 11.04 16.70 -4.09
C GLN A 61 11.60 16.45 -5.50
N SER A 62 12.05 15.23 -5.80
CA SER A 62 12.58 14.85 -7.11
C SER A 62 11.54 14.78 -8.22
N PHE A 63 10.24 14.79 -7.89
CA PHE A 63 9.17 14.62 -8.86
C PHE A 63 8.34 15.90 -9.01
N ASN A 64 8.46 16.54 -10.18
CA ASN A 64 7.70 17.74 -10.51
C ASN A 64 6.20 17.46 -10.69
N ASN A 65 5.83 16.25 -11.14
CA ASN A 65 4.45 15.85 -11.37
C ASN A 65 4.25 14.39 -10.96
N LYS A 66 3.05 14.06 -10.46
CA LYS A 66 2.75 12.71 -9.97
C LYS A 66 2.19 11.77 -11.05
N SER A 67 2.76 11.76 -12.26
CA SER A 67 2.36 10.81 -13.31
C SER A 67 3.29 9.59 -13.39
N TYR A 68 2.77 8.46 -13.89
CA TYR A 68 3.56 7.26 -14.15
C TYR A 68 4.82 7.55 -14.99
N TYR A 69 4.70 8.42 -15.99
CA TYR A 69 5.84 8.90 -16.77
C TYR A 69 6.96 9.44 -15.88
N TRP A 70 6.68 10.41 -15.00
CA TRP A 70 7.74 11.07 -14.22
C TRP A 70 8.26 10.24 -13.05
N LEU A 71 7.40 9.42 -12.45
CA LEU A 71 7.74 8.63 -11.27
C LEU A 71 8.42 7.30 -11.61
N VAL A 72 8.06 6.69 -12.74
CA VAL A 72 8.49 5.34 -13.09
C VAL A 72 9.17 5.30 -14.44
N ALA A 73 8.47 5.69 -15.50
CA ALA A 73 8.94 5.42 -16.86
C ALA A 73 10.21 6.22 -17.22
N PHE A 74 10.21 7.53 -16.98
CA PHE A 74 11.32 8.43 -17.30
C PHE A 74 12.57 8.18 -16.43
N PRO A 75 12.48 7.99 -15.10
CA PRO A 75 13.64 7.61 -14.30
C PRO A 75 14.21 6.25 -14.72
N ARG A 76 13.34 5.27 -14.96
CA ARG A 76 13.74 3.95 -15.47
C ARG A 76 14.49 4.08 -16.79
N TYR A 77 13.97 4.90 -17.69
CA TYR A 77 14.58 5.16 -18.97
C TYR A 77 15.95 5.85 -18.85
N THR A 78 16.02 6.99 -18.17
CA THR A 78 17.21 7.87 -18.16
C THR A 78 18.36 7.35 -17.30
N THR A 79 18.05 6.68 -16.20
CA THR A 79 19.04 6.32 -15.18
C THR A 79 19.02 4.82 -14.84
N ASN A 80 18.23 4.02 -15.57
CA ASN A 80 18.01 2.60 -15.28
C ASN A 80 17.47 2.35 -13.86
N THR A 81 16.86 3.37 -13.24
CA THR A 81 16.30 3.29 -11.88
C THR A 81 15.22 2.21 -11.80
N GLN A 82 15.18 1.45 -10.71
CA GLN A 82 14.15 0.43 -10.50
C GLN A 82 12.77 1.07 -10.27
N ASP A 83 11.72 0.36 -10.69
CA ASP A 83 10.35 0.76 -10.37
C ASP A 83 10.09 0.57 -8.87
N PHE A 84 10.11 1.69 -8.14
CA PHE A 84 9.84 1.73 -6.71
C PHE A 84 8.48 1.11 -6.36
N LEU A 85 7.44 1.38 -7.15
CA LEU A 85 6.10 0.87 -6.85
C LEU A 85 6.08 -0.65 -6.97
N THR A 86 6.63 -1.21 -8.06
CA THR A 86 6.77 -2.66 -8.21
C THR A 86 7.54 -3.28 -7.04
N GLY A 87 8.66 -2.69 -6.64
CA GLY A 87 9.44 -3.17 -5.50
C GLY A 87 8.68 -3.11 -4.17
N LEU A 88 7.94 -2.02 -3.93
CA LEU A 88 7.12 -1.83 -2.73
C LEU A 88 5.97 -2.85 -2.68
N LEU A 89 5.29 -3.09 -3.80
CA LEU A 89 4.20 -4.05 -3.93
C LEU A 89 4.71 -5.47 -3.69
N LEU A 90 5.80 -5.87 -4.33
CA LEU A 90 6.39 -7.20 -4.16
C LEU A 90 6.80 -7.46 -2.70
N LYS A 91 7.49 -6.50 -2.07
CA LYS A 91 7.93 -6.62 -0.68
C LYS A 91 6.78 -6.78 0.31
N ASN A 92 5.60 -6.24 -0.01
CA ASN A 92 4.43 -6.26 0.85
C ASN A 92 3.30 -7.12 0.27
N PHE A 93 3.58 -8.04 -0.67
CA PHE A 93 2.53 -8.70 -1.47
C PHE A 93 1.44 -9.37 -0.62
N GLU A 94 1.85 -10.11 0.42
CA GLU A 94 0.95 -10.80 1.36
C GLU A 94 0.07 -9.85 2.18
N LYS A 95 0.46 -8.57 2.26
CA LYS A 95 -0.18 -7.52 3.05
C LYS A 95 -0.93 -6.51 2.18
N LEU A 96 -0.96 -6.70 0.86
CA LEU A 96 -1.65 -5.80 -0.05
C LEU A 96 -3.17 -5.92 0.09
N PRO A 97 -3.91 -4.81 -0.09
CA PRO A 97 -5.34 -4.90 -0.35
C PRO A 97 -5.61 -5.82 -1.54
N VAL A 98 -6.64 -6.68 -1.44
CA VAL A 98 -6.98 -7.69 -2.46
C VAL A 98 -7.08 -7.10 -3.86
N SER A 99 -7.72 -5.94 -3.97
CA SER A 99 -7.89 -5.21 -5.22
C SER A 99 -6.59 -4.75 -5.87
N VAL A 100 -5.56 -4.45 -5.06
CA VAL A 100 -4.21 -4.11 -5.54
C VAL A 100 -3.46 -5.39 -5.91
N ALA A 101 -3.54 -6.42 -5.07
CA ALA A 101 -2.92 -7.73 -5.33
C ALA A 101 -3.41 -8.35 -6.66
N MET A 102 -4.70 -8.25 -6.96
CA MET A 102 -5.28 -8.71 -8.23
C MET A 102 -4.73 -7.98 -9.47
N ARG A 103 -4.24 -6.75 -9.30
CA ARG A 103 -3.69 -5.93 -10.39
C ARG A 103 -2.16 -6.02 -10.50
N TYR A 104 -1.49 -6.57 -9.48
CA TYR A 104 -0.04 -6.61 -9.40
C TYR A 104 0.60 -7.29 -10.62
N SER A 105 0.15 -8.48 -11.00
CA SER A 105 0.72 -9.22 -12.13
C SER A 105 0.52 -8.45 -13.44
N GLU A 106 -0.66 -7.86 -13.64
CA GLU A 106 -0.91 -7.06 -14.84
C GLU A 106 -0.04 -5.80 -14.85
N TYR A 107 0.11 -5.12 -13.70
CA TYR A 107 0.95 -3.94 -13.59
C TYR A 107 2.41 -4.24 -13.89
N THR A 108 2.98 -5.29 -13.28
CA THR A 108 4.39 -5.66 -13.48
C THR A 108 4.71 -6.08 -14.90
N LEU A 109 3.81 -6.81 -15.57
CA LEU A 109 3.97 -7.18 -16.99
C LEU A 109 3.95 -5.97 -17.93
N ASN A 110 3.22 -4.93 -17.55
CA ASN A 110 3.10 -3.70 -18.34
C ASN A 110 4.06 -2.59 -17.87
N SER A 111 4.69 -2.68 -16.69
CA SER A 111 5.52 -1.59 -16.16
C SER A 111 6.82 -1.44 -16.96
N ALA A 112 7.48 -0.28 -16.82
CA ALA A 112 8.73 0.06 -17.50
C ALA A 112 9.92 -0.83 -17.09
N THR A 113 9.73 -1.77 -16.16
CA THR A 113 10.72 -2.81 -15.85
C THR A 113 10.52 -4.10 -16.64
N SER A 114 9.43 -4.23 -17.38
CA SER A 114 9.13 -5.40 -18.20
C SER A 114 10.08 -5.51 -19.38
N LEU A 115 10.55 -6.73 -19.67
CA LEU A 115 11.39 -7.00 -20.85
C LEU A 115 10.68 -6.62 -22.16
N HIS A 116 9.35 -6.64 -22.18
CA HIS A 116 8.58 -6.27 -23.36
C HIS A 116 8.71 -4.79 -23.74
N PHE A 117 9.14 -3.93 -22.81
CA PHE A 117 9.33 -2.50 -23.07
C PHE A 117 10.69 -2.17 -23.66
N TYR A 118 11.63 -3.13 -23.64
CA TYR A 118 13.01 -2.89 -24.02
C TYR A 118 13.53 -3.98 -24.94
N ARG A 119 14.00 -3.56 -26.11
CA ARG A 119 14.84 -4.41 -26.95
C ARG A 119 16.29 -4.17 -26.57
N ASN A 120 16.89 -5.11 -25.85
CA ASN A 120 18.19 -4.94 -25.19
C ASN A 120 18.15 -3.77 -24.17
N THR A 121 18.91 -2.70 -24.43
CA THR A 121 18.91 -1.49 -23.61
C THR A 121 18.06 -0.38 -24.22
N GLU A 122 17.41 -0.57 -25.37
CA GLU A 122 16.65 0.50 -26.04
C GLU A 122 15.16 0.37 -25.73
N TYR A 123 14.51 1.50 -25.42
CA TYR A 123 13.05 1.54 -25.27
C TYR A 123 12.37 1.21 -26.60
N ASP A 124 11.40 0.29 -26.57
CA ASP A 124 10.62 -0.13 -27.72
C ASP A 124 9.26 0.56 -27.76
N TYR A 125 9.09 1.47 -28.73
CA TYR A 125 7.87 2.26 -28.87
C TYR A 125 6.69 1.49 -29.46
N ASP A 126 6.89 0.31 -30.04
CA ASP A 126 5.81 -0.51 -30.60
C ASP A 126 4.89 -1.06 -29.49
N TYR A 127 5.30 -0.91 -28.23
CA TYR A 127 4.59 -1.37 -27.04
C TYR A 127 3.79 -0.25 -26.34
N GLU A 128 3.44 0.83 -27.04
CA GLU A 128 2.66 1.96 -26.52
C GLU A 128 1.37 1.54 -25.79
N LYS A 129 0.67 0.52 -26.32
CA LYS A 129 -0.53 -0.05 -25.67
C LYS A 129 -0.25 -0.50 -24.24
N PHE A 130 0.87 -1.19 -24.02
CA PHE A 130 1.29 -1.64 -22.70
C PHE A 130 1.72 -0.46 -21.83
N ALA A 131 2.40 0.54 -22.41
CA ALA A 131 2.84 1.75 -21.72
C ALA A 131 1.65 2.56 -21.17
N LYS A 132 0.62 2.72 -21.99
CA LYS A 132 -0.65 3.30 -21.59
C LYS A 132 -1.32 2.49 -20.48
N LYS A 133 -1.39 1.17 -20.64
CA LYS A 133 -1.98 0.28 -19.65
C LYS A 133 -1.26 0.34 -18.30
N ALA A 134 0.06 0.44 -18.28
CA ALA A 134 0.81 0.63 -17.05
C ALA A 134 0.52 1.98 -16.39
N SER A 135 0.39 3.05 -17.16
CA SER A 135 -0.02 4.34 -16.60
C SER A 135 -1.41 4.28 -15.97
N GLU A 136 -2.37 3.57 -16.59
CA GLU A 136 -3.71 3.41 -16.03
C GLU A 136 -3.71 2.57 -14.75
N LEU A 137 -2.98 1.45 -14.76
CA LEU A 137 -2.83 0.59 -13.59
C LEU A 137 -2.10 1.29 -12.45
N PHE A 138 -1.07 2.09 -12.77
CA PHE A 138 -0.38 2.94 -11.81
C PHE A 138 -1.37 3.85 -11.08
N ASP A 139 -2.18 4.62 -11.81
CA ASP A 139 -3.15 5.52 -11.19
C ASP A 139 -4.11 4.77 -10.25
N LEU A 140 -4.68 3.67 -10.74
CA LEU A 140 -5.63 2.87 -9.96
C LEU A 140 -5.00 2.32 -8.67
N ILE A 141 -3.76 1.81 -8.76
CA ILE A 141 -3.03 1.27 -7.61
C ILE A 141 -2.73 2.38 -6.60
N ILE A 142 -2.25 3.54 -7.06
CA ILE A 142 -1.92 4.66 -6.18
C ILE A 142 -3.17 5.20 -5.48
N GLU A 143 -4.26 5.43 -6.22
CA GLU A 143 -5.53 5.89 -5.66
C GLU A 143 -6.05 4.92 -4.60
N GLN A 144 -5.99 3.63 -4.90
CA GLN A 144 -6.48 2.60 -3.99
C GLN A 144 -5.61 2.48 -2.73
N LEU A 145 -4.29 2.44 -2.87
CA LEU A 145 -3.38 2.40 -1.72
C LEU A 145 -3.52 3.64 -0.84
N LEU A 146 -3.63 4.84 -1.41
CA LEU A 146 -3.79 6.05 -0.59
C LEU A 146 -5.18 6.11 0.06
N THR A 147 -6.22 5.59 -0.59
CA THR A 147 -7.56 5.45 0.02
C THR A 147 -7.55 4.48 1.21
N GLU A 148 -6.99 3.29 1.04
CA GLU A 148 -6.87 2.30 2.12
C GLU A 148 -5.96 2.81 3.25
N GLY A 149 -4.86 3.47 2.90
CA GLY A 149 -3.97 4.10 3.87
C GLY A 149 -4.66 5.19 4.69
N THR A 150 -5.60 5.92 4.07
CA THR A 150 -6.43 6.93 4.76
C THR A 150 -7.32 6.25 5.81
N ILE A 151 -8.03 5.19 5.44
CA ILE A 151 -8.89 4.42 6.34
C ILE A 151 -8.07 3.85 7.50
N LEU A 152 -6.91 3.27 7.19
CA LEU A 152 -6.03 2.64 8.18
C LEU A 152 -5.44 3.68 9.15
N SER A 153 -5.00 4.85 8.66
CA SER A 153 -4.48 5.93 9.51
C SER A 153 -5.52 6.41 10.52
N GLN A 154 -6.79 6.57 10.10
CA GLN A 154 -7.89 6.97 10.97
C GLN A 154 -8.16 5.92 12.06
N LYS A 155 -8.21 4.65 11.66
CA LYS A 155 -8.42 3.53 12.58
C LYS A 155 -7.32 3.43 13.64
N LEU A 156 -6.08 3.69 13.24
CA LEU A 156 -4.91 3.66 14.12
C LEU A 156 -4.69 4.99 14.88
N SER A 157 -5.54 6.00 14.69
CA SER A 157 -5.36 7.35 15.25
C SER A 157 -3.99 7.97 14.90
N LEU A 158 -3.52 7.74 13.68
CA LEU A 158 -2.27 8.27 13.13
C LEU A 158 -2.53 9.52 12.27
N PRO A 159 -1.49 10.36 12.01
CA PRO A 159 -1.60 11.46 11.06
C PRO A 159 -2.02 10.97 9.68
N ASN A 160 -3.07 11.60 9.12
CA ASN A 160 -3.68 11.18 7.86
C ASN A 160 -2.98 11.78 6.64
N LEU A 161 -1.69 11.45 6.49
CA LEU A 161 -0.86 11.92 5.37
C LEU A 161 -1.26 11.24 4.05
N SER A 162 -1.89 10.07 4.10
CA SER A 162 -2.42 9.40 2.91
C SER A 162 -3.51 10.23 2.23
N LYS A 163 -4.40 10.86 3.02
CA LYS A 163 -5.48 11.70 2.48
C LYS A 163 -4.94 12.91 1.74
N SER A 164 -4.04 13.68 2.37
CA SER A 164 -3.44 14.85 1.71
C SER A 164 -2.63 14.45 0.47
N THR A 165 -1.95 13.30 0.52
CA THR A 165 -1.22 12.77 -0.64
C THR A 165 -2.17 12.37 -1.77
N LEU A 166 -3.32 11.76 -1.45
CA LEU A 166 -4.36 11.39 -2.41
C LEU A 166 -4.98 12.62 -3.07
N GLU A 167 -5.33 13.64 -2.28
CA GLU A 167 -5.89 14.89 -2.78
C GLU A 167 -4.93 15.58 -3.75
N ASN A 168 -3.65 15.68 -3.37
CA ASN A 168 -2.60 16.21 -4.25
C ASN A 168 -2.44 15.37 -5.52
N PHE A 169 -2.44 14.04 -5.40
CA PHE A 169 -2.33 13.14 -6.55
C PHE A 169 -3.49 13.32 -7.54
N LEU A 170 -4.73 13.38 -7.03
CA LEU A 170 -5.92 13.57 -7.86
C LEU A 170 -5.95 14.96 -8.50
N ALA A 171 -5.53 15.99 -7.78
CA ALA A 171 -5.40 17.35 -8.30
C ALA A 171 -4.36 17.42 -9.43
N ASP A 172 -3.17 16.84 -9.21
CA ASP A 172 -2.14 16.74 -10.23
C ASP A 172 -2.69 16.00 -11.45
N LYS A 173 -3.26 14.80 -11.26
CA LYS A 173 -3.83 13.99 -12.35
C LYS A 173 -4.86 14.75 -13.17
N LYS A 174 -5.77 15.49 -12.53
CA LYS A 174 -6.83 16.24 -13.20
C LYS A 174 -6.29 17.41 -14.02
N ASN A 175 -5.26 18.10 -13.52
CA ASN A 175 -4.71 19.30 -14.14
C ASN A 175 -3.49 19.03 -15.03
N TYR A 176 -3.07 17.78 -15.13
CA TYR A 176 -1.84 17.40 -15.82
C TYR A 176 -2.01 17.38 -17.34
N ILE A 177 -1.20 18.21 -18.02
CA ILE A 177 -1.20 18.36 -19.49
C ILE A 177 0.07 17.72 -20.11
N GLY A 178 0.85 16.95 -19.33
CA GLY A 178 2.09 16.33 -19.80
C GLY A 178 1.94 14.87 -20.26
N PRO A 179 3.07 14.20 -20.53
CA PRO A 179 3.07 12.79 -20.91
C PRO A 179 2.65 11.87 -19.76
N ARG A 180 1.75 10.91 -20.02
CA ARG A 180 1.30 9.92 -19.05
C ARG A 180 2.18 8.67 -19.04
N PHE A 181 2.78 8.36 -20.18
CA PHE A 181 3.67 7.22 -20.43
C PHE A 181 4.71 7.61 -21.48
N LEU A 182 5.75 6.77 -21.66
CA LEU A 182 6.75 6.97 -22.71
C LEU A 182 6.18 6.58 -24.08
N SER A 183 6.23 7.50 -25.05
CA SER A 183 5.79 7.30 -26.44
C SER A 183 6.72 8.00 -27.44
N LEU A 184 6.56 7.72 -28.73
CA LEU A 184 7.28 8.39 -29.82
C LEU A 184 7.09 9.91 -29.79
N GLU A 185 5.87 10.39 -29.46
CA GLU A 185 5.57 11.82 -29.37
C GLU A 185 6.36 12.51 -28.25
N THR A 186 6.63 11.77 -27.17
CA THR A 186 7.42 12.31 -26.05
C THR A 186 8.91 12.36 -26.38
N HIS A 187 9.37 11.55 -27.34
CA HIS A 187 10.79 11.34 -27.63
C HIS A 187 11.02 10.84 -29.07
N ASN A 188 11.69 11.66 -29.89
CA ASN A 188 11.86 11.45 -31.34
C ASN A 188 12.94 10.43 -31.78
N LYS A 189 13.56 9.68 -30.85
CA LYS A 189 14.60 8.67 -31.15
C LYS A 189 14.53 7.51 -30.15
N PRO A 190 14.88 6.26 -30.54
CA PRO A 190 15.04 5.16 -29.60
C PRO A 190 15.99 5.58 -28.48
N LEU A 191 15.45 5.43 -27.30
CA LEU A 191 15.92 6.01 -26.08
C LEU A 191 16.88 4.99 -25.45
N ARG A 192 18.18 5.34 -25.39
CA ARG A 192 19.25 4.52 -24.79
C ARG A 192 19.56 5.03 -23.38
N PRO A 193 19.54 4.20 -22.33
CA PRO A 193 20.18 4.54 -21.08
C PRO A 193 21.68 4.69 -21.34
N GLU A 194 22.29 5.71 -20.75
CA GLU A 194 23.76 5.77 -20.68
C GLU A 194 24.23 4.48 -19.99
N ARG A 195 25.05 3.69 -20.68
CA ARG A 195 25.61 2.46 -20.10
C ARG A 195 26.27 2.84 -18.77
N PRO A 196 25.95 2.19 -17.63
CA PRO A 196 26.94 2.13 -16.58
C PRO A 196 28.15 1.40 -17.19
N LEU A 197 29.30 2.06 -17.15
CA LEU A 197 30.56 1.43 -17.55
C LEU A 197 30.66 0.07 -16.85
N PRO A 198 30.99 -1.01 -17.56
CA PRO A 198 31.25 -2.28 -16.90
C PRO A 198 32.41 -2.08 -15.92
N PHE A 199 32.17 -2.36 -14.64
CA PHE A 199 33.24 -2.63 -13.67
C PHE A 199 33.89 -3.97 -14.01
#